data_AF-A0A4R9M8D2-F1
#
_entry.id   AF-A0A4R9M8D2-F1
#
_cell.length_a   1.000
_cell.length_b   1.000
_cell.length_c   1.000
_cell.angle_alpha   90.00
_cell.angle_beta   90.00
_cell.angle_gamma   90.00
#
_symmetry.space_group_name_H-M   'P 1'
#
loop_
_entity.id
_entity.type
_entity.pdbx_description
1 polymer ?
#
loop_
_entity_poly.entity_id
_entity_poly.type
_entity_poly.pdbx_seq_one_letter_code
_entity_poly.pdbx_strand_id
1 'polypeptide(L)'
;MIAVQEKNNHNSFMQLSAEERVLTITKNRQIIQKLMKEVLREGEHYGNIPGTNKPTLLKPGAENLCFTFRLCPKIQDQIRDLGNGHREVLSTCSIYSLESEELLASVSGSCSTMESRHRYRGSTFELTGEPIPQDSKEKKAEYRRKGFGMRNIGGEWHWVRYTGGKIENSDLADTWNTVLKIAQKRALVAAVLVSLAVSDMFNQDLDDMDLIEVPEGKMNQKVPDKNPQNK
;
A
#
# COMPACT_ATOMS: atom_id res chain seq x y z
N MET A 1 7.57 60.93 30.35
CA MET A 1 6.94 60.17 29.25
C MET A 1 8.03 59.32 28.63
N ILE A 2 8.06 58.03 28.98
CA ILE A 2 9.10 57.08 28.55
C ILE A 2 8.64 56.49 27.22
N ALA A 3 9.43 56.69 26.16
CA ALA A 3 9.21 56.09 24.86
C ALA A 3 9.48 54.58 24.95
N VAL A 4 8.46 53.77 24.70
CA VAL A 4 8.59 52.32 24.51
C VAL A 4 9.05 52.10 23.08
N GLN A 5 10.31 51.73 22.89
CA GLN A 5 10.79 51.18 21.63
C GLN A 5 10.24 49.76 21.49
N GLU A 6 9.28 49.59 20.59
CA GLU A 6 8.86 48.29 20.08
C GLU A 6 10.05 47.65 19.35
N LYS A 7 10.62 46.60 19.94
CA LYS A 7 11.58 45.74 19.28
C LYS A 7 10.85 44.95 18.21
N ASN A 8 10.93 45.42 16.96
CA ASN A 8 10.65 44.62 15.78
C ASN A 8 11.63 43.43 15.74
N ASN A 9 11.23 42.31 16.31
CA ASN A 9 11.92 41.04 16.14
C ASN A 9 11.54 40.48 14.77
N HIS A 10 12.14 41.06 13.73
CA HIS A 10 12.00 40.58 12.36
C HIS A 10 12.69 39.23 12.30
N ASN A 11 11.90 38.15 12.23
CA ASN A 11 12.37 36.79 12.08
C ASN A 11 13.07 36.71 10.71
N SER A 12 14.39 36.89 10.70
CA SER A 12 15.22 36.79 9.50
C SER A 12 15.22 35.32 9.09
N PHE A 13 14.39 35.01 8.11
CA PHE A 13 14.33 33.68 7.50
C PHE A 13 15.61 33.48 6.69
N MET A 14 16.60 32.79 7.27
CA MET A 14 17.88 32.54 6.61
C MET A 14 17.65 31.53 5.49
N GLN A 15 17.63 32.02 4.25
CA GLN A 15 17.46 31.18 3.08
C GLN A 15 18.73 30.33 2.88
N LEU A 16 18.59 29.01 3.02
CA LEU A 16 19.71 28.06 2.83
C LEU A 16 20.33 28.23 1.44
N SER A 17 21.66 28.37 1.42
CA SER A 17 22.47 28.34 0.20
C SER A 17 22.37 26.97 -0.50
N ALA A 18 22.76 26.91 -1.78
CA ALA A 18 22.77 25.67 -2.54
C ALA A 18 23.66 24.60 -1.90
N GLU A 19 24.82 25.00 -1.37
CA GLU A 19 25.77 24.12 -0.70
C GLU A 19 25.18 23.52 0.58
N GLU A 20 24.49 24.33 1.39
CA GLU A 20 23.82 23.87 2.61
C GLU A 20 22.66 22.91 2.30
N ARG A 21 21.96 23.11 1.17
CA ARG A 21 20.90 22.19 0.71
C ARG A 21 21.47 20.83 0.32
N VAL A 22 22.58 20.81 -0.43
CA VAL A 22 23.28 19.56 -0.80
C VAL A 22 23.80 18.84 0.45
N LEU A 23 24.36 19.58 1.40
CA LEU A 23 24.81 19.03 2.68
C LEU A 23 23.63 18.42 3.47
N THR A 24 22.48 19.09 3.49
CA THR A 24 21.26 18.61 4.17
C THR A 24 20.77 17.30 3.59
N ILE A 25 20.67 17.18 2.26
CA ILE A 25 20.27 15.93 1.59
C ILE A 25 21.25 14.80 1.93
N THR A 26 22.55 15.10 1.92
CA THR A 26 23.60 14.12 2.25
C THR A 26 23.48 13.63 3.70
N LYS A 27 23.25 14.54 4.66
CA LYS A 27 23.04 14.21 6.08
C LYS A 27 21.77 13.39 6.27
N ASN A 28 20.66 13.78 5.64
CA ASN A 28 19.40 13.04 5.70
C ASN A 28 19.60 11.59 5.24
N ARG A 29 20.31 11.39 4.12
CA ARG A 29 20.64 10.05 3.62
C ARG A 29 21.42 9.22 4.64
N GLN A 30 22.45 9.80 5.26
CA GLN A 30 23.26 9.10 6.27
C GLN A 30 22.44 8.72 7.51
N ILE A 31 21.58 9.62 7.98
CA ILE A 31 20.67 9.36 9.11
C ILE A 31 19.71 8.23 8.77
N ILE A 32 19.11 8.23 7.58
CA ILE A 32 18.19 7.16 7.15
C ILE A 32 18.92 5.82 7.04
N GLN A 33 20.13 5.80 6.48
CA GLN A 33 20.94 4.58 6.44
C GLN A 33 21.25 4.04 7.84
N LYS A 34 21.51 4.94 8.80
CA LYS A 34 21.70 4.55 10.21
C LYS A 34 20.42 3.99 10.81
N LEU A 35 19.27 4.64 10.60
CA LEU A 35 17.97 4.16 11.04
C LEU A 35 17.65 2.78 10.46
N MET A 36 17.91 2.57 9.17
CA MET A 36 17.73 1.28 8.49
C MET A 36 18.56 0.17 9.15
N LYS A 37 19.76 0.49 9.64
CA LYS A 37 20.66 -0.47 10.27
C LYS A 37 20.31 -0.75 11.74
N GLU A 38 19.86 0.26 12.48
CA GLU A 38 19.76 0.21 13.95
C GLU A 38 18.33 0.07 14.47
N VAL A 39 17.33 0.56 13.72
CA VAL A 39 15.95 0.71 14.22
C VAL A 39 14.92 0.05 13.31
N LEU A 40 14.98 0.31 12.00
CA LEU A 40 13.98 -0.18 11.06
C LEU A 40 14.18 -1.68 10.79
N ARG A 41 13.07 -2.41 10.76
CA ARG A 41 13.02 -3.86 10.55
C ARG A 41 12.30 -4.17 9.25
N GLU A 42 12.88 -5.07 8.46
CA GLU A 42 12.25 -5.62 7.27
C GLU A 42 10.96 -6.39 7.64
N GLY A 43 9.91 -6.22 6.85
CA GLY A 43 8.57 -6.79 7.07
C GLY A 43 7.67 -5.95 7.99
N GLU A 44 8.23 -4.99 8.72
CA GLU A 44 7.47 -4.12 9.64
C GLU A 44 7.54 -2.64 9.22
N HIS A 45 8.75 -2.14 8.99
CA HIS A 45 9.00 -0.73 8.68
C HIS A 45 9.26 -0.49 7.19
N TYR A 46 9.84 -1.47 6.52
CA TYR A 46 10.03 -1.50 5.07
C TYR A 46 9.90 -2.95 4.59
N GLY A 47 9.63 -3.17 3.31
CA GLY A 47 9.50 -4.52 2.73
C GLY A 47 10.12 -4.62 1.35
N ASN A 48 10.65 -5.79 1.00
CA ASN A 48 11.18 -6.07 -0.33
C ASN A 48 10.13 -6.79 -1.17
N ILE A 49 9.86 -6.27 -2.36
CA ILE A 49 8.89 -6.86 -3.28
C ILE A 49 9.63 -7.56 -4.42
N PRO A 50 9.32 -8.84 -4.71
CA PRO A 50 9.94 -9.57 -5.80
C PRO A 50 9.88 -8.79 -7.12
N GLY A 51 11.02 -8.64 -7.79
CA GLY A 51 11.13 -7.90 -9.05
C GLY A 51 11.35 -6.39 -8.91
N THR A 52 11.49 -5.87 -7.68
CA THR A 52 11.87 -4.45 -7.44
C THR A 52 13.31 -4.34 -6.92
N ASN A 53 13.99 -3.26 -7.27
CA ASN A 53 15.40 -3.01 -6.89
C ASN A 53 15.56 -2.24 -5.57
N LYS A 54 14.47 -1.74 -5.00
CA LYS A 54 14.45 -0.87 -3.81
C LYS A 54 13.42 -1.38 -2.82
N PRO A 55 13.68 -1.29 -1.51
CA PRO A 55 12.67 -1.58 -0.51
C PRO A 55 11.51 -0.60 -0.62
N THR A 56 10.29 -1.05 -0.31
CA THR A 56 9.13 -0.20 -0.15
C THR A 56 9.05 0.29 1.29
N LEU A 57 8.90 1.60 1.49
CA LEU A 57 8.69 2.15 2.83
C LEU A 57 7.26 1.84 3.29
N LEU A 58 7.12 1.25 4.47
CA LEU A 58 5.82 0.97 5.07
C LEU A 58 5.44 2.10 6.05
N LYS A 59 4.18 2.14 6.43
CA LYS A 59 3.65 3.17 7.33
C LYS A 59 4.47 3.33 8.62
N PRO A 60 4.83 2.25 9.37
CA PRO A 60 5.62 2.40 10.58
C PRO A 60 7.01 3.00 10.30
N GLY A 61 7.60 2.69 9.15
CA GLY A 61 8.85 3.30 8.70
C GLY A 61 8.69 4.80 8.45
N ALA A 62 7.63 5.22 7.75
CA ALA A 62 7.33 6.63 7.52
C ALA A 62 7.09 7.40 8.84
N GLU A 63 6.40 6.79 9.81
CA GLU A 63 6.21 7.39 11.14
C GLU A 63 7.53 7.57 11.90
N ASN A 64 8.44 6.59 11.83
CA ASN A 64 9.79 6.72 12.41
C ASN A 64 10.61 7.83 11.74
N LEU A 65 10.50 7.98 10.41
CA LEU A 65 11.13 9.08 9.70
C LEU A 65 10.53 10.43 10.12
N CYS A 66 9.20 10.52 10.23
CA CYS A 66 8.55 11.74 10.74
C CYS A 66 9.09 12.12 12.12
N PHE A 67 9.17 11.16 13.04
CA PHE A 67 9.71 11.41 14.38
C PHE A 67 11.17 11.88 14.33
N THR A 68 12.01 11.18 13.55
CA THR A 68 13.44 11.47 13.48
C THR A 68 13.74 12.84 12.89
N PHE A 69 13.03 13.22 11.83
CA PHE A 69 13.24 14.48 11.11
C PHE A 69 12.31 15.60 11.59
N ARG A 70 11.64 15.41 12.73
CA ARG A 70 10.74 16.42 13.32
C ARG A 70 9.67 16.91 12.32
N LEU A 71 9.13 15.97 11.54
CA LEU A 71 8.08 16.24 10.56
C LEU A 71 6.70 16.17 11.21
N CYS A 72 5.83 17.10 10.83
CA CYS A 72 4.43 17.17 11.25
C CYS A 72 3.52 16.93 10.04
N PRO A 73 3.06 15.69 9.83
CA PRO A 73 2.08 15.40 8.77
C PRO A 73 0.69 15.92 9.17
N LYS A 74 0.07 16.66 8.26
CA LYS A 74 -1.34 17.06 8.33
C LYS A 74 -2.10 16.45 7.16
N ILE A 75 -3.14 15.70 7.47
CA ILE A 75 -3.95 14.99 6.48
C ILE A 75 -5.29 15.70 6.30
N GLN A 76 -5.70 15.88 5.04
CA GLN A 76 -7.02 16.32 4.67
C GLN A 76 -7.63 15.32 3.69
N ASP A 77 -8.80 14.79 4.04
CA ASP A 77 -9.50 13.79 3.24
C ASP A 77 -10.67 14.42 2.49
N GLN A 78 -10.86 13.99 1.25
CA GLN A 78 -12.03 14.26 0.42
C GLN A 78 -12.67 12.94 0.03
N ILE A 79 -13.97 12.80 0.33
CA ILE A 79 -14.75 11.61 -0.01
C ILE A 79 -15.67 11.96 -1.17
N ARG A 80 -15.53 11.25 -2.29
CA ARG A 80 -16.40 11.34 -3.46
C ARG A 80 -17.35 10.15 -3.47
N ASP A 81 -18.64 10.41 -3.39
CA ASP A 81 -19.69 9.41 -3.65
C ASP A 81 -19.70 9.06 -5.14
N LEU A 82 -19.68 7.76 -5.45
CA LEU A 82 -19.69 7.23 -6.81
C LEU A 82 -21.02 6.54 -7.16
N GLY A 83 -21.99 6.55 -6.23
CA GLY A 83 -23.27 5.84 -6.34
C GLY A 83 -23.17 4.38 -5.90
N ASN A 84 -24.33 3.76 -5.66
CA ASN A 84 -24.45 2.34 -5.27
C ASN A 84 -23.61 1.93 -4.04
N GLY A 85 -23.39 2.86 -3.10
CA GLY A 85 -22.56 2.62 -1.92
C GLY A 85 -21.04 2.66 -2.18
N HIS A 86 -20.63 2.91 -3.42
CA HIS A 86 -19.23 3.13 -3.77
C HIS A 86 -18.78 4.55 -3.41
N ARG A 87 -17.55 4.64 -2.95
CA ARG A 87 -16.85 5.89 -2.70
C ARG A 87 -15.38 5.80 -3.10
N GLU A 88 -14.84 6.95 -3.44
CA GLU A 88 -13.41 7.20 -3.57
C GLU A 88 -12.97 8.16 -2.46
N VAL A 89 -11.79 7.90 -1.91
CA VAL A 89 -11.13 8.79 -0.95
C VAL A 89 -9.89 9.33 -1.62
N LEU A 90 -9.78 10.65 -1.69
CA LEU A 90 -8.55 11.38 -2.00
C LEU A 90 -8.03 11.97 -0.70
N SER A 91 -6.87 11.50 -0.24
CA SER A 91 -6.22 11.96 0.97
C SER A 91 -5.01 12.80 0.59
N THR A 92 -4.92 14.04 1.06
CA THR A 92 -3.77 14.93 0.86
C THR A 92 -3.01 15.04 2.16
N CYS A 93 -1.73 14.68 2.14
CA CYS A 93 -0.81 14.82 3.27
C CYS A 93 0.16 15.96 3.01
N SER A 94 0.14 16.97 3.87
CA SER A 94 1.07 18.09 3.88
C SER A 94 2.05 17.93 5.05
N ILE A 95 3.35 17.89 4.75
CA ILE A 95 4.42 17.77 5.74
C ILE A 95 4.93 19.16 6.10
N TYR A 96 4.89 19.48 7.39
CA TYR A 96 5.48 20.69 7.94
C TYR A 96 6.73 20.35 8.77
N SER A 97 7.73 21.22 8.76
CA SER A 97 8.82 21.16 9.74
C SER A 97 8.31 21.60 11.11
N LEU A 98 8.54 20.83 12.17
CA LEU A 98 8.24 21.28 13.55
C LEU A 98 9.22 22.36 14.04
N GLU A 99 10.36 22.53 13.36
CA GLU A 99 11.37 23.51 13.75
C GLU A 99 11.13 24.87 13.09
N SER A 100 10.85 24.88 11.78
CA SER A 100 10.67 26.11 11.00
C SER A 100 9.21 26.44 10.68
N GLU A 101 8.27 25.52 10.96
CA GLU A 101 6.85 25.59 10.56
C GLU A 101 6.60 25.69 9.05
N GLU A 102 7.64 25.53 8.23
CA GLU A 102 7.52 25.56 6.78
C GLU A 102 6.85 24.30 6.22
N LEU A 103 6.11 24.49 5.13
CA LEU A 103 5.62 23.40 4.31
C LEU A 103 6.77 22.82 3.49
N LEU A 104 7.11 21.56 3.73
CA LEU A 104 8.18 20.85 3.04
C LEU A 104 7.68 20.08 1.81
N ALA A 105 6.48 19.50 1.90
CA ALA A 105 5.86 18.74 0.81
C ALA A 105 4.34 18.70 0.98
N SER A 106 3.61 18.58 -0.12
CA SER A 106 2.18 18.23 -0.12
C SER A 106 1.92 17.24 -1.24
N VAL A 107 1.38 16.07 -0.89
CA VAL A 107 1.18 14.97 -1.83
C VAL A 107 -0.16 14.30 -1.54
N SER A 108 -0.84 13.84 -2.59
CA SER A 108 -2.12 13.15 -2.47
C SER A 108 -1.97 11.66 -2.79
N GLY A 109 -2.71 10.84 -2.04
CA GLY A 109 -2.93 9.43 -2.32
C GLY A 109 -4.44 9.15 -2.40
N SER A 110 -4.86 8.31 -3.34
CA SER A 110 -6.26 7.93 -3.47
C SER A 110 -6.47 6.45 -3.23
N CYS A 111 -7.68 6.08 -2.82
CA CYS A 111 -8.14 4.70 -2.84
C CYS A 111 -9.64 4.68 -3.11
N SER A 112 -10.12 3.65 -3.81
CA SER A 112 -11.53 3.53 -4.17
C SER A 112 -12.11 2.16 -3.83
N THR A 113 -13.36 2.15 -3.37
CA THR A 113 -14.16 0.93 -3.26
C THR A 113 -14.39 0.24 -4.62
N MET A 114 -14.13 0.94 -5.74
CA MET A 114 -14.16 0.35 -7.09
C MET A 114 -12.87 -0.40 -7.47
N GLU A 115 -11.80 -0.33 -6.67
CA GLU A 115 -10.61 -1.18 -6.86
C GLU A 115 -10.99 -2.66 -6.70
N SER A 116 -10.41 -3.55 -7.53
CA SER A 116 -10.82 -4.97 -7.59
C SER A 116 -10.87 -5.67 -6.23
N ARG A 117 -9.91 -5.38 -5.35
CA ARG A 117 -9.79 -5.95 -4.00
C ARG A 117 -10.92 -5.56 -3.03
N HIS A 118 -11.61 -4.45 -3.30
CA HIS A 118 -12.71 -3.93 -2.48
C HIS A 118 -14.06 -4.15 -3.16
N ARG A 119 -14.07 -4.03 -4.49
CA ARG A 119 -15.27 -4.12 -5.32
C ARG A 119 -15.85 -5.52 -5.38
N TYR A 120 -15.01 -6.55 -5.38
CA TYR A 120 -15.47 -7.90 -5.64
C TYR A 120 -15.26 -8.82 -4.43
N ARG A 121 -16.30 -9.58 -4.08
CA ARG A 121 -16.28 -10.56 -2.99
C ARG A 121 -16.64 -11.93 -3.52
N GLY A 122 -15.61 -12.67 -3.92
CA GLY A 122 -15.74 -14.02 -4.47
C GLY A 122 -16.03 -14.06 -5.97
N SER A 123 -16.36 -15.26 -6.44
CA SER A 123 -16.55 -15.55 -7.86
C SER A 123 -17.88 -16.25 -8.09
N THR A 124 -18.47 -16.04 -9.27
CA THR A 124 -19.63 -16.80 -9.74
C THR A 124 -19.28 -18.28 -9.82
N PHE A 125 -20.29 -19.11 -9.64
CA PHE A 125 -20.12 -20.55 -9.60
C PHE A 125 -21.36 -21.26 -10.15
N GLU A 126 -21.15 -22.47 -10.62
CA GLU A 126 -22.19 -23.42 -11.02
C GLU A 126 -22.17 -24.63 -10.08
N LEU A 127 -23.35 -25.18 -9.81
CA LEU A 127 -23.49 -26.44 -9.07
C LEU A 127 -23.05 -27.58 -9.98
N THR A 128 -22.11 -28.40 -9.50
CA THR A 128 -21.64 -29.56 -10.27
C THR A 128 -22.62 -30.72 -10.25
N GLY A 129 -23.47 -30.80 -9.22
CA GLY A 129 -24.32 -31.97 -8.95
C GLY A 129 -23.56 -33.17 -8.37
N GLU A 130 -22.24 -33.08 -8.23
CA GLU A 130 -21.40 -34.14 -7.69
C GLU A 130 -21.29 -34.04 -6.16
N PRO A 131 -21.09 -35.17 -5.46
CA PRO A 131 -20.81 -35.15 -4.03
C PRO A 131 -19.47 -34.43 -3.77
N ILE A 132 -19.38 -33.73 -2.63
CA ILE A 132 -18.14 -33.08 -2.21
C ILE A 132 -17.06 -34.16 -1.98
N PRO A 133 -15.88 -34.07 -2.61
CA PRO A 133 -14.77 -34.99 -2.35
C PRO A 133 -14.39 -35.01 -0.86
N GLN A 134 -14.12 -36.20 -0.30
CA GLN A 134 -13.78 -36.34 1.13
C GLN A 134 -12.49 -35.58 1.50
N ASP A 135 -11.54 -35.51 0.57
CA ASP A 135 -10.26 -34.81 0.69
C ASP A 135 -10.33 -33.31 0.31
N SER A 136 -11.53 -32.79 0.05
CA SER A 136 -11.74 -31.39 -0.38
C SER A 136 -11.19 -30.34 0.58
N LYS A 137 -11.19 -30.62 1.90
CA LYS A 137 -10.62 -29.73 2.92
C LYS A 137 -9.09 -29.71 2.87
N GLU A 138 -8.47 -30.88 2.69
CA GLU A 138 -7.01 -31.06 2.66
C GLU A 138 -6.43 -30.55 1.34
N LYS A 139 -7.07 -30.88 0.21
CA LYS A 139 -6.67 -30.48 -1.14
C LYS A 139 -7.35 -29.21 -1.64
N LYS A 140 -7.83 -28.35 -0.73
CA LYS A 140 -8.53 -27.10 -1.05
C LYS A 140 -7.80 -26.26 -2.09
N ALA A 141 -6.49 -26.12 -1.96
CA ALA A 141 -5.67 -25.34 -2.89
C ALA A 141 -5.60 -25.97 -4.30
N GLU A 142 -5.53 -27.29 -4.39
CA GLU A 142 -5.50 -28.01 -5.66
C GLU A 142 -6.84 -27.90 -6.38
N TYR A 143 -7.94 -28.12 -5.67
CA TYR A 143 -9.28 -27.96 -6.23
C TYR A 143 -9.55 -26.53 -6.67
N ARG A 144 -9.12 -25.54 -5.88
CA ARG A 144 -9.20 -24.13 -6.29
C ARG A 144 -8.45 -23.86 -7.58
N ARG A 145 -7.26 -24.44 -7.77
CA ARG A 145 -6.48 -24.34 -9.01
C ARG A 145 -7.19 -24.99 -10.21
N LYS A 146 -7.95 -26.06 -9.96
CA LYS A 146 -8.80 -26.72 -10.97
C LYS A 146 -10.15 -26.01 -11.19
N GLY A 147 -10.40 -24.91 -10.48
CA GLY A 147 -11.65 -24.14 -10.58
C GLY A 147 -12.81 -24.72 -9.77
N PHE A 148 -12.55 -25.54 -8.76
CA PHE A 148 -13.58 -26.14 -7.91
C PHE A 148 -13.50 -25.67 -6.45
N GLY A 149 -14.60 -25.83 -5.73
CA GLY A 149 -14.65 -25.58 -4.29
C GLY A 149 -15.98 -25.94 -3.67
N MET A 150 -16.15 -25.55 -2.40
CA MET A 150 -17.38 -25.80 -1.65
C MET A 150 -18.07 -24.47 -1.36
N ARG A 151 -19.40 -24.43 -1.47
CA ARG A 151 -20.22 -23.29 -1.05
C ARG A 151 -21.37 -23.77 -0.19
N ASN A 152 -21.63 -23.03 0.89
CA ASN A 152 -22.83 -23.23 1.69
C ASN A 152 -23.97 -22.42 1.05
N ILE A 153 -25.05 -23.09 0.67
CA ILE A 153 -26.24 -22.49 0.05
C ILE A 153 -27.43 -22.99 0.87
N GLY A 154 -28.14 -22.07 1.54
CA GLY A 154 -29.30 -22.44 2.35
C GLY A 154 -29.00 -23.36 3.55
N GLY A 155 -27.76 -23.39 4.04
CA GLY A 155 -27.33 -24.26 5.15
C GLY A 155 -26.63 -25.53 4.71
N GLU A 156 -26.73 -25.90 3.42
CA GLU A 156 -26.14 -27.12 2.87
C GLU A 156 -24.87 -26.82 2.06
N TRP A 157 -23.86 -27.69 2.20
CA TRP A 157 -22.62 -27.56 1.43
C TRP A 157 -22.76 -28.27 0.09
N HIS A 158 -22.47 -27.55 -0.98
CA HIS A 158 -22.45 -28.07 -2.34
C HIS A 158 -21.05 -28.00 -2.96
N TRP A 159 -20.76 -28.97 -3.84
CA TRP A 159 -19.59 -28.93 -4.70
C TRP A 159 -19.86 -28.04 -5.91
N VAL A 160 -19.03 -27.00 -6.07
CA VAL A 160 -19.22 -25.98 -7.09
C VAL A 160 -18.01 -25.87 -8.00
N ARG A 161 -18.25 -25.48 -9.25
CA ARG A 161 -17.23 -25.05 -10.19
C ARG A 161 -17.29 -23.53 -10.32
N TYR A 162 -16.19 -22.84 -10.12
CA TYR A 162 -16.10 -21.39 -10.30
C TYR A 162 -16.06 -21.06 -11.79
N THR A 163 -16.95 -20.17 -12.22
CA THR A 163 -17.09 -19.76 -13.63
C THR A 163 -16.34 -18.46 -13.94
N GLY A 164 -15.64 -17.88 -12.95
CA GLY A 164 -14.73 -16.74 -13.13
C GLY A 164 -15.39 -15.35 -13.17
N GLY A 165 -16.72 -15.27 -13.19
CA GLY A 165 -17.43 -14.00 -13.03
C GLY A 165 -17.12 -13.37 -11.66
N LYS A 166 -16.97 -12.05 -11.62
CA LYS A 166 -16.73 -11.32 -10.37
C LYS A 166 -18.06 -10.91 -9.76
N ILE A 167 -18.28 -11.26 -8.49
CA ILE A 167 -19.48 -10.86 -7.75
C ILE A 167 -19.17 -9.56 -7.03
N GLU A 168 -19.96 -8.52 -7.30
CA GLU A 168 -19.83 -7.24 -6.62
C GLU A 168 -20.12 -7.39 -5.13
N ASN A 169 -19.34 -6.72 -4.30
CA ASN A 169 -19.45 -6.80 -2.86
C ASN A 169 -20.75 -6.11 -2.41
N SER A 170 -21.66 -6.86 -1.80
CA SER A 170 -22.90 -6.31 -1.24
C SER A 170 -22.66 -5.43 -0.02
N ASP A 171 -21.56 -5.66 0.70
CA ASP A 171 -21.27 -5.04 1.99
C ASP A 171 -20.13 -4.01 1.84
N LEU A 172 -20.26 -3.07 0.90
CA LEU A 172 -19.24 -2.05 0.63
C LEU A 172 -18.91 -1.21 1.88
N ALA A 173 -19.89 -1.02 2.77
CA ALA A 173 -19.73 -0.30 4.02
C ALA A 173 -18.63 -0.88 4.93
N ASP A 174 -18.33 -2.18 4.84
CA ASP A 174 -17.23 -2.78 5.61
C ASP A 174 -15.86 -2.39 5.07
N THR A 175 -15.78 -2.06 3.77
CA THR A 175 -14.51 -1.69 3.10
C THR A 175 -14.20 -0.20 3.20
N TRP A 176 -15.18 0.59 3.59
CA TRP A 176 -15.13 2.04 3.65
C TRP A 176 -13.97 2.57 4.50
N ASN A 177 -13.78 2.07 5.71
CA ASN A 177 -12.68 2.51 6.57
C ASN A 177 -11.33 2.01 6.04
N THR A 178 -11.29 0.81 5.46
CA THR A 178 -10.09 0.26 4.82
C THR A 178 -9.62 1.16 3.68
N VAL A 179 -10.51 1.58 2.80
CA VAL A 179 -10.22 2.52 1.69
C VAL A 179 -9.68 3.85 2.23
N LEU A 180 -10.32 4.41 3.27
CA LEU A 180 -9.84 5.64 3.92
C LEU A 180 -8.42 5.48 4.46
N LYS A 181 -8.15 4.40 5.21
CA LYS A 181 -6.84 4.16 5.82
C LYS A 181 -5.75 3.87 4.80
N ILE A 182 -6.09 3.22 3.68
CA ILE A 182 -5.17 3.02 2.56
C ILE A 182 -4.82 4.36 1.90
N ALA A 183 -5.82 5.20 1.59
CA ALA A 183 -5.57 6.53 1.00
C ALA A 183 -4.67 7.39 1.89
N GLN A 184 -4.96 7.46 3.20
CA GLN A 184 -4.15 8.18 4.19
C GLN A 184 -2.70 7.64 4.26
N LYS A 185 -2.54 6.32 4.20
CA LYS A 185 -1.23 5.66 4.22
C LYS A 185 -0.42 6.02 2.98
N ARG A 186 -1.02 5.91 1.78
CA ARG A 186 -0.39 6.29 0.50
C ARG A 186 0.08 7.74 0.53
N ALA A 187 -0.80 8.65 0.98
CA ALA A 187 -0.49 10.07 1.08
C ALA A 187 0.67 10.34 2.05
N LEU A 188 0.65 9.75 3.25
CA LEU A 188 1.70 9.92 4.25
C LEU A 188 3.06 9.44 3.75
N VAL A 189 3.14 8.20 3.25
CA VAL A 189 4.40 7.60 2.79
C VAL A 189 4.99 8.42 1.65
N ALA A 190 4.17 8.79 0.65
CA ALA A 190 4.63 9.60 -0.47
C ALA A 190 5.12 10.98 -0.01
N ALA A 191 4.37 11.66 0.87
CA ALA A 191 4.76 12.98 1.35
C ALA A 191 6.05 12.97 2.18
N VAL A 192 6.28 11.92 3.00
CA VAL A 192 7.55 11.73 3.72
C VAL A 192 8.72 11.56 2.76
N LEU A 193 8.57 10.69 1.74
CA LEU A 193 9.63 10.44 0.77
C LEU A 193 9.98 11.68 -0.06
N VAL A 194 8.97 12.49 -0.42
CA VAL A 194 9.16 13.77 -1.11
C VAL A 194 9.83 14.80 -0.20
N SER A 195 9.36 14.97 1.04
CA SER A 195 9.90 15.97 1.97
C SER A 195 11.37 15.73 2.32
N LEU A 196 11.81 14.45 2.36
CA LEU A 196 13.19 14.07 2.67
C LEU A 196 14.06 13.87 1.43
N ALA A 197 13.49 13.98 0.22
CA ALA A 197 14.15 13.72 -1.07
C ALA A 197 14.85 12.34 -1.16
N VAL A 198 14.17 11.29 -0.68
CA VAL A 198 14.74 9.92 -0.57
C VAL A 198 13.95 8.85 -1.33
N SER A 199 13.20 9.26 -2.36
CA SER A 199 12.50 8.35 -3.28
C SER A 199 13.46 7.48 -4.13
N ASP A 200 14.75 7.80 -4.14
CA ASP A 200 15.79 6.94 -4.71
C ASP A 200 16.20 5.80 -3.76
N MET A 201 15.90 5.88 -2.47
CA MET A 201 16.16 4.84 -1.47
C MET A 201 14.97 3.89 -1.30
N PHE A 202 13.75 4.40 -1.43
CA PHE A 202 12.52 3.63 -1.23
C PHE A 202 11.56 3.73 -2.39
N ASN A 203 10.78 2.67 -2.62
CA ASN A 203 9.59 2.72 -3.46
C ASN A 203 8.38 3.28 -2.68
N GLN A 204 7.47 3.92 -3.42
CA GLN A 204 6.24 4.54 -2.91
C GLN A 204 5.02 3.63 -3.10
N ASP A 205 5.00 2.84 -4.17
CA ASP A 205 3.75 2.44 -4.83
C ASP A 205 3.27 1.03 -4.52
N LEU A 206 3.49 0.51 -3.31
CA LEU A 206 3.10 -0.87 -3.01
C LEU A 206 2.56 -0.97 -1.59
N ASP A 207 1.24 -0.82 -1.45
CA ASP A 207 0.56 -1.19 -0.21
C ASP A 207 0.68 -2.69 0.02
N ASP A 208 0.87 -3.07 1.30
CA ASP A 208 0.60 -4.37 1.90
C ASP A 208 0.48 -5.51 0.90
N MET A 209 1.62 -6.08 0.52
CA MET A 209 1.73 -7.47 0.11
C MET A 209 0.49 -8.00 -0.66
N ASP A 210 0.52 -7.92 -1.98
CA ASP A 210 -0.12 -8.91 -2.85
C ASP A 210 0.46 -10.34 -2.64
N LEU A 211 1.02 -10.65 -1.46
CA LEU A 211 1.37 -11.99 -1.03
C LEU A 211 0.10 -12.69 -0.53
N ILE A 212 -0.80 -12.97 -1.47
CA ILE A 212 -1.29 -14.29 -1.87
C ILE A 212 -2.48 -14.00 -2.79
N GLU A 213 -2.21 -13.52 -4.00
CA GLU A 213 -2.90 -14.09 -5.16
C GLU A 213 -1.83 -14.72 -6.02
N VAL A 214 -1.74 -16.05 -5.93
CA VAL A 214 -0.94 -16.85 -6.86
C VAL A 214 -1.42 -16.46 -8.26
N PRO A 215 -0.54 -15.95 -9.15
CA PRO A 215 -0.96 -15.48 -10.46
C PRO A 215 -1.71 -16.58 -11.20
N GLU A 216 -2.87 -16.21 -11.76
CA GLU A 216 -3.57 -16.95 -12.79
C GLU A 216 -2.55 -17.45 -13.83
N GLY A 217 -2.61 -18.74 -14.11
CA GLY A 217 -1.63 -19.42 -14.94
C GLY A 217 -1.52 -18.81 -16.33
N LYS A 218 -0.35 -18.26 -16.65
CA LYS A 218 0.14 -18.31 -18.03
C LYS A 218 0.86 -19.65 -18.21
N MET A 219 0.15 -20.60 -18.84
CA MET A 219 0.74 -21.82 -19.35
C MET A 219 1.86 -21.46 -20.33
N ASN A 220 3.11 -21.76 -19.98
CA ASN A 220 4.18 -21.85 -20.96
C ASN A 220 4.19 -23.30 -21.45
N GLN A 221 3.64 -23.54 -22.65
CA GLN A 221 3.78 -24.83 -23.32
C GLN A 221 5.26 -25.03 -23.67
N LYS A 222 5.99 -25.76 -22.82
CA LYS A 222 7.16 -26.49 -23.28
C LYS A 222 6.72 -27.92 -23.53
N VAL A 223 6.56 -28.24 -24.82
CA VAL A 223 6.45 -29.61 -25.33
C VAL A 223 7.71 -30.35 -24.87
N PRO A 224 7.61 -31.49 -24.16
CA PRO A 224 8.78 -32.28 -23.86
C PRO A 224 9.29 -32.94 -25.14
N ASP A 225 10.53 -32.59 -25.50
CA ASP A 225 11.30 -33.22 -26.55
C ASP A 225 11.51 -34.70 -26.18
N LYS A 226 10.83 -35.59 -26.92
CA LYS A 226 11.08 -37.03 -26.83
C LYS A 226 12.30 -37.32 -27.69
N ASN A 227 13.47 -37.43 -27.06
CA ASN A 227 14.59 -38.10 -27.68
C ASN A 227 14.75 -39.51 -27.06
N PRO A 228 14.50 -40.61 -27.81
CA PRO A 228 14.72 -41.96 -27.32
C PRO A 228 16.14 -42.40 -27.69
N GLN A 229 17.05 -42.54 -26.72
CA GLN A 229 18.26 -43.33 -26.90
C GLN A 229 18.64 -44.13 -25.65
N ASN A 230 18.95 -45.41 -25.90
CA ASN A 230 19.66 -46.42 -25.12
C ASN A 230 18.91 -47.18 -24.01
N LYS A 231 18.38 -48.36 -24.37
CA LYS A 231 19.18 -49.61 -24.43
C LYS A 231 18.55 -50.61 -25.39
#